data_AF-A0A845U1T7-F1
#
_entry.id   AF-A0A845U1T7-F1
#
_cell.length_a   1.000
_cell.length_b   1.000
_cell.length_c   1.000
_cell.angle_alpha   90.00
_cell.angle_beta   90.00
_cell.angle_gamma   90.00
#
_symmetry.space_group_name_H-M   'P 1'
#
loop_
_entity.id
_entity.type
_entity.pdbx_description
1 polymer ?
#
loop_
_entity_poly.entity_id
_entity_poly.type
_entity_poly.pdbx_seq_one_letter_code
_entity_poly.pdbx_strand_id
1 'polypeptide(L)'
;MEFGNPAAHSLSTIIRSFKGAVTRLARERRLIRTHPVWQRGYFARVIRSGEEYADTSRYILENPLRWRMDEENPDLKVAMGVNSTERPAW
;
A
#
# COMPACT_ATOMS: atom_id res chain seq x y z
N MET A 1 16.50 6.31 20.38
CA MET A 1 15.08 6.07 20.10
C MET A 1 14.89 4.55 20.07
N GLU A 2 14.37 3.99 21.15
CA GLU A 2 14.30 2.55 21.37
C GLU A 2 13.00 2.04 20.73
N PHE A 3 13.09 1.33 19.60
CA PHE A 3 11.93 0.66 19.02
C PHE A 3 11.65 -0.55 19.90
N GLY A 4 10.62 -0.45 20.75
CA GLY A 4 10.17 -1.56 21.59
C GLY A 4 10.04 -2.83 20.76
N ASN A 5 10.58 -3.93 21.30
CA ASN A 5 10.60 -5.25 20.71
C ASN A 5 9.27 -5.52 19.96
N PRO A 6 9.27 -5.77 18.63
CA PRO A 6 8.03 -5.93 17.89
C PRO A 6 7.25 -7.07 18.52
N ALA A 7 6.11 -6.73 19.12
CA ALA A 7 5.23 -7.71 19.74
C ALA A 7 4.95 -8.82 18.70
N ALA A 8 5.26 -10.06 19.08
CA ALA A 8 4.92 -11.21 18.25
C ALA A 8 3.43 -11.09 17.87
N HIS A 9 3.13 -11.29 16.58
CA HIS A 9 1.77 -11.18 16.01
C HIS A 9 1.19 -9.76 15.89
N SER A 10 1.99 -8.69 16.02
CA SER A 10 1.53 -7.36 15.64
C SER A 10 1.20 -7.28 14.13
N LEU A 11 0.25 -6.40 13.76
CA LEU A 11 -0.07 -6.13 12.36
C LEU A 11 1.17 -5.69 11.56
N SER A 12 2.04 -4.87 12.16
CA SER A 12 3.28 -4.42 11.53
C SER A 12 4.22 -5.59 11.22
N THR A 13 4.32 -6.58 12.11
CA THR A 13 5.13 -7.79 11.91
C THR A 13 4.55 -8.66 10.80
N ILE A 14 3.22 -8.82 10.76
CA ILE A 14 2.55 -9.60 9.71
C ILE A 14 2.76 -8.95 8.33
N ILE A 15 2.53 -7.64 8.20
CA ILE A 15 2.70 -6.91 6.95
C ILE A 15 4.16 -6.92 6.50
N ARG A 16 5.12 -6.77 7.42
CA ARG A 16 6.55 -6.87 7.12
C ARG A 16 6.90 -8.23 6.53
N SER A 17 6.45 -9.31 7.17
CA SER A 17 6.71 -10.68 6.72
C SER A 17 6.07 -10.96 5.36
N PHE A 18 4.82 -10.52 5.15
CA PHE A 18 4.12 -10.65 3.88
C PHE A 18 4.85 -9.92 2.74
N LYS A 19 5.13 -8.62 2.90
CA LYS A 19 5.85 -7.82 1.89
C LYS A 19 7.21 -8.42 1.56
N GLY A 20 7.93 -8.93 2.56
CA GLY A 20 9.22 -9.61 2.37
C GLY A 20 9.11 -10.91 1.57
N ALA A 21 8.17 -11.78 1.95
CA ALA A 21 7.94 -13.08 1.30
C ALA A 21 7.54 -12.93 -0.17
N VAL A 22 6.60 -12.02 -0.47
CA VAL A 22 6.15 -11.75 -1.84
C VAL A 22 7.29 -11.15 -2.68
N THR A 23 8.08 -10.23 -2.12
CA THR A 23 9.24 -9.66 -2.84
C THR A 23 10.26 -10.74 -3.19
N ARG A 24 10.55 -11.64 -2.24
CA ARG A 24 11.45 -12.77 -2.47
C ARG A 24 10.94 -13.66 -3.59
N LEU A 25 9.67 -14.08 -3.52
CA LEU A 25 9.05 -14.93 -4.53
C LEU A 25 9.03 -14.28 -5.92
N ALA A 26 8.73 -12.98 -5.99
CA ALA A 26 8.71 -12.24 -7.25
C ALA A 26 10.11 -12.15 -7.89
N ARG A 27 11.17 -11.98 -7.09
CA ARG A 27 12.57 -12.01 -7.56
C ARG A 27 12.96 -13.40 -8.06
N GLU A 28 12.63 -14.44 -7.30
CA GLU A 28 12.88 -15.84 -7.68
C GLU A 28 12.19 -16.20 -9.00
N ARG A 29 10.98 -15.70 -9.21
CA ARG A 29 10.21 -15.86 -10.46
C ARG A 29 10.59 -14.87 -11.57
N ARG A 30 11.61 -14.03 -11.36
CA ARG A 30 12.08 -13.01 -12.33
C ARG A 30 11.00 -12.02 -12.78
N LEU A 31 9.97 -11.79 -11.94
CA LEU A 31 8.90 -10.81 -12.21
C LEU A 31 9.38 -9.37 -11.96
N ILE A 32 10.41 -9.21 -11.12
CA ILE A 32 11.00 -7.92 -10.74
C ILE A 32 12.52 -8.04 -10.71
N ARG A 33 13.23 -7.00 -11.15
CA ARG A 33 14.70 -6.99 -11.21
C ARG A 33 15.31 -6.48 -9.91
N THR A 34 15.15 -5.18 -9.61
CA THR A 34 15.79 -4.56 -8.44
C THR A 34 14.99 -3.43 -7.81
N HIS A 35 13.95 -2.92 -8.46
CA HIS A 35 13.19 -1.76 -7.96
C HIS A 35 12.33 -2.10 -6.73
N PRO A 36 12.10 -1.12 -5.83
CA PRO A 36 11.14 -1.27 -4.74
C PRO A 36 9.74 -1.53 -5.30
N VAL A 37 9.13 -2.63 -4.87
CA VAL A 37 7.77 -3.02 -5.29
C VAL A 37 6.70 -2.33 -4.45
N TRP A 38 7.02 -2.08 -3.18
CA TRP A 38 6.08 -1.56 -2.21
C TRP A 38 6.26 -0.07 -2.02
N GLN A 39 5.13 0.65 -1.92
CA GLN A 39 5.11 1.94 -1.24
C GLN A 39 5.52 1.75 0.24
N ARG A 40 6.17 2.79 0.79
CA ARG A 40 6.62 2.82 2.20
C ARG A 40 5.38 2.79 3.12
N GLY A 41 5.53 2.16 4.28
CA GLY A 41 4.43 2.07 5.26
C GLY A 41 3.30 1.13 4.83
N TYR A 42 2.17 1.23 5.51
CA TYR A 42 0.91 0.58 5.15
C TYR A 42 -0.24 1.33 5.84
N PHE A 43 -1.41 1.38 5.19
CA PHE A 43 -2.62 1.93 5.80
C PHE A 43 -3.28 0.86 6.69
N ALA A 44 -3.68 1.26 7.90
CA ALA A 44 -4.45 0.42 8.79
C ALA A 44 -5.44 1.27 9.59
N ARG A 45 -6.67 0.76 9.69
CA ARG A 45 -7.78 1.40 10.43
C ARG A 45 -8.67 0.31 11.00
N VAL A 46 -9.15 0.51 12.23
CA VAL A 46 -10.13 -0.38 12.88
C VAL A 46 -11.53 0.03 12.44
N ILE A 47 -12.28 -0.92 11.88
CA ILE A 47 -13.69 -0.77 11.50
C ILE A 47 -14.55 -1.03 12.74
N ARG A 48 -15.40 -0.06 13.11
CA ARG A 48 -16.16 -0.05 14.38
C ARG A 48 -17.67 -0.08 14.21
N SER A 49 -18.18 0.04 12.98
CA SER A 49 -19.62 0.01 12.69
C SER A 49 -19.93 -0.76 11.41
N GLY A 50 -21.19 -1.16 11.26
CA GLY A 50 -21.68 -1.79 10.04
C GLY A 50 -21.66 -0.85 8.83
N GLU A 51 -21.88 0.44 9.05
CA GLU A 51 -21.76 1.48 8.02
C GLU A 51 -20.32 1.61 7.53
N GLU A 52 -19.36 1.70 8.45
CA GLU A 52 -17.94 1.77 8.11
C GLU A 52 -17.45 0.50 7.38
N TYR A 53 -17.99 -0.65 7.76
CA TYR A 53 -17.75 -1.91 7.05
C TYR A 53 -18.28 -1.87 5.61
N ALA A 54 -19.52 -1.40 5.41
CA ALA A 54 -20.14 -1.30 4.10
C ALA A 54 -19.35 -0.33 3.20
N ASP A 55 -18.96 0.82 3.74
CA ASP A 55 -18.17 1.83 3.04
C ASP A 55 -16.79 1.31 2.65
N THR A 56 -16.09 0.67 3.59
CA THR A 56 -14.75 0.10 3.33
C THR A 56 -14.83 -1.01 2.27
N SER A 57 -15.83 -1.89 2.37
CA SER A 57 -16.03 -2.97 1.41
C SER A 57 -16.35 -2.43 0.02
N ARG A 58 -17.23 -1.42 -0.06
CA ARG A 58 -17.55 -0.72 -1.29
C ARG A 58 -16.31 -0.06 -1.90
N TYR A 59 -15.49 0.61 -1.09
CA TYR A 59 -14.25 1.21 -1.55
C TYR A 59 -13.30 0.16 -2.17
N ILE A 60 -13.10 -0.99 -1.51
CA ILE A 60 -12.24 -2.07 -2.03
C ILE A 60 -12.73 -2.56 -3.41
N LEU A 61 -14.04 -2.73 -3.58
CA LEU A 61 -14.64 -3.20 -4.83
C LEU A 61 -14.59 -2.14 -5.94
N GLU A 62 -14.80 -0.87 -5.60
CA GLU A 62 -14.91 0.22 -6.57
C GLU A 62 -13.57 0.86 -6.93
N ASN A 63 -12.54 0.73 -6.08
CA ASN A 63 -11.23 1.36 -6.29
C ASN A 63 -10.59 1.02 -7.65
N PRO A 64 -10.59 -0.25 -8.12
CA PRO A 64 -10.06 -0.57 -9.45
C PRO A 64 -10.79 0.16 -10.59
N LEU A 65 -12.10 0.38 -10.45
CA LEU A 65 -12.92 1.10 -11.43
C LEU A 65 -12.64 2.61 -11.40
N ARG A 66 -12.33 3.15 -10.23
CA ARG A 66 -12.05 4.58 -10.01
C ARG A 66 -10.58 4.96 -10.26
N TRP A 67 -9.67 4.00 -10.35
CA TRP A 67 -8.22 4.25 -10.43
C TRP A 67 -7.79 5.22 -11.54
N ARG A 68 -8.45 5.21 -12.70
CA ARG A 68 -8.10 6.14 -13.80
C ARG A 68 -8.32 7.61 -13.47
N MET A 69 -9.20 7.91 -12.52
CA MET A 69 -9.53 9.28 -12.09
C MET A 69 -8.93 9.61 -10.73
N ASP A 70 -8.18 8.68 -10.13
CA ASP A 70 -7.59 8.86 -8.82
C ASP A 70 -6.38 9.78 -8.88
N GLU A 71 -6.31 10.74 -7.97
CA GLU A 71 -5.22 11.73 -7.91
C GLU A 71 -3.86 11.07 -7.66
N GLU A 72 -3.82 9.92 -6.99
CA GLU A 72 -2.60 9.16 -6.75
C GLU A 72 -2.14 8.33 -7.95
N ASN A 73 -2.91 8.31 -9.04
CA ASN A 73 -2.54 7.62 -10.26
C ASN A 73 -1.35 8.31 -10.95
N PRO A 74 -0.19 7.62 -11.07
CA PRO A 74 1.00 8.20 -11.71
C PRO A 74 0.76 8.62 -13.17
N ASP A 75 -0.06 7.87 -13.92
CA ASP A 75 -0.37 8.20 -15.31
C ASP A 75 -1.14 9.53 -15.42
N LEU A 76 -2.01 9.79 -14.44
CA LEU A 76 -2.74 11.05 -14.33
C LEU A 76 -1.80 12.19 -13.92
N LYS A 77 -0.92 11.97 -12.93
CA LYS A 77 0.08 12.97 -12.48
C LYS A 77 1.02 13.37 -13.62
N VAL A 78 1.47 12.40 -14.43
CA VAL A 78 2.30 12.65 -15.61
C VAL A 78 1.53 13.47 -16.66
N ALA A 79 0.26 13.12 -16.93
CA ALA A 79 -0.57 13.86 -17.89
C ALA A 79 -0.86 15.31 -17.46
N MET A 80 -0.92 15.57 -16.15
CA MET A 80 -1.12 16.91 -15.57
C MET A 80 0.17 17.72 -15.42
N GLY A 81 1.34 17.19 -15.82
CA GLY A 81 2.63 17.89 -15.70
C GLY A 81 3.10 18.06 -14.24
N VAL A 82 2.54 17.31 -13.30
CA VAL A 82 2.94 17.35 -11.89
C VAL A 82 4.20 16.49 -11.74
N ASN A 83 5.30 17.10 -11.30
CA ASN A 83 6.57 16.39 -11.13
C ASN A 83 6.44 15.35 -10.01
N SER A 84 6.51 14.06 -10.37
CA SER A 84 6.32 12.88 -9.49
C SER A 84 7.31 12.73 -8.31
N THR A 85 8.15 13.74 -8.05
CA THR A 85 9.12 13.77 -6.95
C THR A 85 8.54 14.21 -5.61
N GLU A 86 7.36 14.84 -5.57
CA GLU A 86 6.67 15.13 -4.32
C GLU A 86 5.88 13.89 -3.86
N ARG A 87 6.60 12.96 -3.23
CA ARG A 87 5.95 11.88 -2.48
C ARG A 87 5.33 12.50 -1.23
N PRO A 88 4.01 12.36 -0.99
CA PRO A 88 3.41 12.84 0.24
C PRO A 88 4.12 12.18 1.43
N ALA A 89 4.49 13.02 2.42
CA ALA A 89 5.23 12.61 3.60
C ALA A 89 4.28 11.93 4.59
N TRP A 90 3.95 10.66 4.33
CA TRP A 90 3.37 9.77 5.33
C TRP A 90 4.00 8.38 5.24
#